data_AF-A0A536EAG2-F1
#
_entry.id   AF-A0A536EAG2-F1
#
_cell.length_a   1.000
_cell.length_b   1.000
_cell.length_c   1.000
_cell.angle_alpha   90.00
_cell.angle_beta   90.00
_cell.angle_gamma   90.00
#
_symmetry.space_group_name_H-M   'P 1'
#
loop_
_entity.id
_entity.type
_entity.pdbx_description
1 polymer ?
#
loop_
_entity_poly.entity_id
_entity_poly.type
_entity_poly.pdbx_seq_one_letter_code
_entity_poly.pdbx_strand_id
1 'polypeptide(L)'
;MVITLAYLAVLAIAALSVALRHGPILLRGRSVLWLNGITFVAHVLFRPPPALVWLPLFAIIFGVSWLGVDTWFVFKGDAALLANAIETRLRRVLVQFSRDQNGYRLSFGGRPASIRFRQIAPGFFALTFRGNWQDNRGKVALRFLRKYGEPLFPRPRLRV
;
A
#
# COMPACT_ATOMS: atom_id res chain seq x y z
N MET A 1 -0.40 10.50 27.99
CA MET A 1 -1.68 9.90 27.56
C MET A 1 -2.23 10.48 26.26
N VAL A 2 -2.32 11.81 26.10
CA VAL A 2 -3.00 12.48 24.98
C VAL A 2 -2.52 12.05 23.59
N ILE A 3 -1.21 11.94 23.35
CA ILE A 3 -0.68 11.56 22.01
C ILE A 3 -0.95 10.09 21.68
N THR A 4 -0.93 9.21 22.70
CA THR A 4 -1.26 7.78 22.51
C THR A 4 -2.74 7.62 22.20
N LEU A 5 -3.61 8.39 22.86
CA LEU A 5 -5.03 8.50 22.53
C LEU A 5 -5.26 9.06 21.12
N ALA A 6 -4.49 10.09 20.71
CA ALA A 6 -4.58 10.64 19.37
C ALA A 6 -4.13 9.64 18.30
N TYR A 7 -3.07 8.88 18.55
CA TYR A 7 -2.63 7.81 17.65
C TYR A 7 -3.66 6.68 17.55
N LEU A 8 -4.21 6.25 18.69
CA LEU A 8 -5.31 5.28 18.73
C LEU A 8 -6.55 5.82 18.02
N ALA A 9 -6.88 7.10 18.16
CA ALA A 9 -7.98 7.74 17.45
C ALA A 9 -7.73 7.77 15.93
N VAL A 10 -6.52 8.09 15.47
CA VAL A 10 -6.16 8.03 14.04
C VAL A 10 -6.27 6.61 13.50
N LEU A 11 -5.78 5.61 14.24
CA LEU A 11 -5.92 4.21 13.87
C LEU A 11 -7.39 3.76 13.86
N ALA A 12 -8.18 4.18 14.84
CA ALA A 12 -9.61 3.89 14.93
C ALA A 12 -10.39 4.55 13.80
N ILE A 13 -10.10 5.81 13.45
CA ILE A 13 -10.70 6.51 12.31
C ILE A 13 -10.30 5.81 11.00
N ALA A 14 -9.04 5.39 10.85
CA ALA A 14 -8.60 4.64 9.68
C ALA A 14 -9.31 3.28 9.58
N ALA A 15 -9.43 2.55 10.69
CA ALA A 15 -10.14 1.27 10.76
C ALA A 15 -11.64 1.44 10.49
N LEU A 16 -12.28 2.47 11.03
CA LEU A 16 -13.67 2.81 10.79
C LEU A 16 -13.91 3.24 9.34
N SER A 17 -13.00 4.03 8.77
CA SER A 17 -13.02 4.40 7.34
C SER A 17 -12.87 3.18 6.45
N VAL A 18 -12.07 2.19 6.87
CA VAL A 18 -12.00 0.90 6.18
C VAL A 18 -13.32 0.15 6.30
N ALA A 19 -13.90 0.09 7.50
CA ALA A 19 -15.11 -0.64 7.79
C ALA A 19 -16.35 -0.08 7.04
N LEU A 20 -16.45 1.24 6.91
CA LEU A 20 -17.61 1.91 6.29
C LEU A 20 -17.58 1.93 4.75
N ARG A 21 -16.44 1.65 4.12
CA ARG A 21 -16.37 1.59 2.64
C ARG A 21 -16.83 0.23 2.11
N HIS A 22 -17.63 0.26 1.06
CA HIS A 22 -18.14 -0.94 0.38
C HIS A 22 -17.19 -1.52 -0.68
N GLY A 23 -16.18 -0.74 -1.12
CA GLY A 23 -15.24 -1.16 -2.17
C GLY A 23 -13.87 -1.61 -1.64
N PRO A 24 -13.03 -2.20 -2.52
CA PRO A 24 -11.66 -2.56 -2.17
C PRO A 24 -10.84 -1.30 -1.86
N ILE A 25 -10.08 -1.35 -0.78
CA ILE A 25 -9.29 -0.21 -0.31
C ILE A 25 -7.82 -0.46 -0.58
N LEU A 26 -7.16 0.52 -1.18
CA LEU A 26 -5.74 0.47 -1.50
C LEU A 26 -4.94 1.34 -0.53
N LEU A 27 -4.01 0.72 0.19
CA LEU A 27 -3.04 1.40 1.04
C LEU A 27 -1.64 1.12 0.50
N ARG A 28 -0.89 2.17 0.16
CA ARG A 28 0.49 2.01 -0.31
C ARG A 28 1.42 1.93 0.90
N GLY A 29 2.40 1.04 0.86
CA GLY A 29 3.43 0.98 1.89
C GLY A 29 4.14 2.31 2.11
N ARG A 30 4.43 3.07 1.04
CA ARG A 30 4.93 4.46 1.18
C ARG A 30 4.00 5.39 1.98
N SER A 31 2.69 5.21 1.89
CA SER A 31 1.74 5.96 2.71
C SER A 31 1.76 5.51 4.17
N VAL A 32 1.89 4.20 4.42
CA VAL A 32 2.08 3.64 5.77
C VAL A 32 3.35 4.19 6.41
N LEU A 33 4.46 4.16 5.66
CA LEU A 33 5.74 4.72 6.10
C LEU A 33 5.63 6.21 6.43
N TRP A 34 4.96 6.99 5.58
CA TRP A 34 4.73 8.42 5.82
C TRP A 34 3.90 8.68 7.09
N LEU A 35 2.83 7.92 7.31
CA LEU A 35 2.01 8.04 8.52
C LEU A 35 2.81 7.70 9.78
N ASN A 36 3.60 6.63 9.73
CA ASN A 36 4.47 6.23 10.82
C ASN A 36 5.57 7.27 11.07
N GLY A 37 6.16 7.84 10.01
CA GLY A 37 7.15 8.91 10.11
C GLY A 37 6.59 10.19 10.75
N ILE A 38 5.41 10.66 10.31
CA ILE A 38 4.75 11.82 10.92
C ILE A 38 4.44 11.55 12.40
N THR A 39 3.91 10.37 12.70
CA THR A 39 3.59 9.96 14.08
C THR A 39 4.85 9.93 14.96
N PHE A 40 5.96 9.44 14.42
CA PHE A 40 7.25 9.40 15.10
C PHE A 40 7.78 10.80 15.39
N VAL A 41 7.80 11.68 14.38
CA VAL A 41 8.23 13.08 14.53
C VAL A 41 7.37 13.80 15.56
N ALA A 42 6.04 13.63 15.52
CA ALA A 42 5.15 14.18 16.53
C ALA A 42 5.46 13.62 17.94
N HIS A 43 5.72 12.32 18.07
CA HIS A 43 6.10 11.74 19.36
C HIS A 43 7.40 12.33 19.92
N VAL A 44 8.40 12.55 19.06
CA VAL A 44 9.70 13.13 19.45
C VAL A 44 9.54 14.60 19.84
N LEU A 45 8.77 15.38 19.08
CA LEU A 45 8.59 16.82 19.32
C LEU A 45 7.74 17.12 20.56
N PHE A 46 6.74 16.29 20.86
CA PHE A 46 5.73 16.59 21.89
C PHE A 46 5.86 15.76 23.18
N ARG A 47 6.90 14.91 23.36
CA ARG A 47 7.16 14.23 24.64
C ARG A 47 8.57 14.50 25.19
N PRO A 48 8.70 15.07 26.41
CA PRO A 48 9.98 15.12 27.11
C PRO A 48 10.43 13.73 27.62
N PRO A 49 11.73 13.53 27.92
CA PRO A 49 12.25 12.30 28.52
C PRO A 49 11.50 12.04 29.85
N PRO A 50 10.90 10.85 30.05
CA PRO A 50 11.45 9.52 29.76
C PRO A 50 10.78 8.77 28.58
N ALA A 51 10.12 9.47 27.66
CA ALA A 51 9.44 8.84 26.51
C ALA A 51 10.35 8.08 25.52
N LEU A 52 11.68 8.14 25.71
CA LEU A 52 12.70 7.45 24.92
C LEU A 52 12.58 5.91 24.99
N VAL A 53 11.90 5.35 26.01
CA VAL A 53 11.67 3.89 26.11
C VAL A 53 10.89 3.32 24.91
N TRP A 54 10.14 4.17 24.20
CA TRP A 54 9.33 3.75 23.05
C TRP A 54 10.07 3.85 21.70
N LEU A 55 11.25 4.48 21.65
CA LEU A 55 12.06 4.62 20.42
C LEU A 55 12.36 3.28 19.74
N PRO A 56 12.76 2.21 20.46
CA PRO A 56 13.02 0.91 19.84
C PRO A 56 11.77 0.34 19.16
N LEU A 57 10.61 0.44 19.81
CA LEU A 57 9.34 -0.02 19.23
C LEU A 57 8.99 0.76 17.96
N PHE A 58 9.17 2.08 17.98
CA PHE A 58 8.96 2.91 16.80
C PHE A 58 9.96 2.61 15.68
N ALA A 59 11.23 2.36 16.01
CA ALA A 59 12.25 1.97 15.04
C ALA A 59 11.91 0.62 14.38
N ILE A 60 11.40 -0.34 15.15
CA ILE A 60 10.91 -1.62 14.62
C ILE A 60 9.72 -1.40 13.69
N ILE A 61 8.69 -0.65 14.11
CA ILE A 61 7.51 -0.36 13.29
C ILE A 61 7.90 0.37 12.00
N PHE A 62 8.81 1.34 12.11
CA PHE A 62 9.34 2.09 10.96
C PHE A 62 10.14 1.18 10.02
N GLY A 63 11.02 0.34 10.55
CA GLY A 63 11.80 -0.63 9.77
C GLY A 63 10.93 -1.64 9.03
N VAL A 64 9.91 -2.18 9.70
CA VAL A 64 8.90 -3.06 9.07
C VAL A 64 8.12 -2.32 7.98
N SER A 65 7.75 -1.06 8.22
CA SER A 65 7.06 -0.23 7.23
C SER A 65 7.93 0.09 6.02
N TRP A 66 9.23 0.26 6.23
CA TRP A 66 10.22 0.51 5.19
C TRP A 66 10.35 -0.70 4.26
N LEU A 67 10.40 -1.92 4.80
CA LEU A 67 10.38 -3.15 4.01
C LEU A 67 9.11 -3.27 3.14
N GLY A 68 8.02 -2.65 3.59
CA GLY A 68 6.74 -2.60 2.87
C GLY A 68 6.63 -1.49 1.83
N VAL A 69 7.61 -0.60 1.63
CA VAL A 69 7.43 0.66 0.90
C VAL A 69 6.92 0.48 -0.55
N ASP A 70 7.38 -0.58 -1.21
CA ASP A 70 7.00 -0.96 -2.58
C ASP A 70 5.84 -1.96 -2.66
N THR A 71 5.24 -2.26 -1.51
CA THR A 71 4.06 -3.12 -1.39
C THR A 71 2.79 -2.29 -1.39
N TRP A 72 1.76 -2.77 -2.09
CA TRP A 72 0.41 -2.25 -1.97
C TRP A 72 -0.44 -3.24 -1.20
N PHE A 73 -1.10 -2.73 -0.17
CA PHE A 73 -1.99 -3.46 0.69
C PHE A 73 -3.42 -3.24 0.21
N VAL A 74 -4.13 -4.33 -0.07
CA VAL A 74 -5.53 -4.33 -0.52
C VAL A 74 -6.38 -4.93 0.59
N PHE A 75 -7.33 -4.15 1.09
CA PHE A 75 -8.31 -4.59 2.09
C PHE A 75 -9.67 -4.85 1.45
N LYS A 76 -10.45 -5.75 2.06
CA LYS A 76 -11.78 -6.17 1.61
C LYS A 76 -11.79 -6.67 0.16
N GLY A 77 -10.66 -7.24 -0.28
CA GLY A 77 -10.56 -7.85 -1.59
C GLY A 77 -11.15 -9.26 -1.57
N ASP A 78 -11.79 -9.66 -2.65
CA ASP A 78 -11.88 -11.08 -3.00
C ASP A 78 -10.72 -11.44 -3.93
N ALA A 79 -10.10 -12.60 -3.75
CA ALA A 79 -8.92 -13.00 -4.52
C ALA A 79 -9.22 -13.12 -6.01
N ALA A 80 -10.38 -13.66 -6.38
CA ALA A 80 -10.81 -13.79 -7.77
C ALA A 80 -11.16 -12.43 -8.37
N LEU A 81 -11.87 -11.56 -7.63
CA LEU A 81 -12.16 -10.19 -8.09
C LEU A 81 -10.88 -9.37 -8.28
N LEU A 82 -9.93 -9.47 -7.36
CA LEU A 82 -8.64 -8.80 -7.45
C LEU A 82 -7.82 -9.30 -8.64
N ALA A 83 -7.73 -10.62 -8.84
CA ALA A 83 -7.07 -11.20 -10.00
C ALA A 83 -7.71 -10.72 -11.31
N ASN A 84 -9.03 -10.82 -11.43
CA ASN A 84 -9.77 -10.37 -12.63
C ASN A 84 -9.56 -8.88 -12.89
N ALA A 85 -9.56 -8.05 -11.86
CA ALA A 85 -9.36 -6.61 -11.99
C ALA A 85 -7.92 -6.22 -12.32
N ILE A 86 -6.92 -7.00 -11.89
CA ILE A 86 -5.53 -6.86 -12.34
C ILE A 86 -5.45 -7.22 -13.82
N GLU A 87 -5.94 -8.40 -14.21
CA GLU A 87 -5.88 -8.89 -15.59
C GLU A 87 -6.59 -7.97 -16.58
N THR A 88 -7.82 -7.57 -16.28
CA THR A 88 -8.60 -6.65 -17.11
C THR A 88 -7.84 -5.34 -17.35
N ARG A 89 -7.14 -4.83 -16.34
CA ARG A 89 -6.35 -3.60 -16.48
C ARG A 89 -5.05 -3.82 -17.24
N LEU A 90 -4.36 -4.93 -17.00
CA LEU A 90 -3.15 -5.27 -17.76
C LEU A 90 -3.46 -5.44 -19.25
N ARG A 91 -4.57 -6.11 -19.58
CA ARG A 91 -5.08 -6.24 -20.96
C ARG A 91 -5.37 -4.88 -21.61
N ARG A 92 -5.98 -3.94 -20.87
CA ARG A 92 -6.23 -2.57 -21.38
C ARG A 92 -4.97 -1.79 -21.73
N VAL A 93 -3.83 -2.11 -21.10
CA VAL A 93 -2.53 -1.46 -21.39
C VAL A 93 -1.78 -2.23 -22.50
N LEU A 94 -2.40 -3.25 -23.10
CA LEU A 94 -1.84 -4.09 -24.16
C LEU A 94 -0.49 -4.72 -23.75
N VAL A 95 -0.37 -5.07 -22.47
CA VAL A 95 0.84 -5.70 -21.93
C VAL A 95 0.68 -7.21 -22.02
N GLN A 96 1.68 -7.88 -22.58
CA GLN A 96 1.76 -9.35 -22.52
C GLN A 96 2.08 -9.77 -21.09
N PHE A 97 1.27 -10.66 -20.53
CA PHE A 97 1.47 -11.20 -19.20
C PHE A 97 1.22 -12.70 -19.16
N SER A 98 1.94 -13.39 -18.28
CA SER A 98 1.64 -14.75 -17.87
C SER A 98 1.30 -14.77 -16.38
N ARG A 99 0.32 -15.58 -16.00
CA ARG A 99 -0.07 -15.77 -14.61
C ARG A 99 0.65 -16.99 -14.06
N ASP A 100 1.23 -16.85 -12.88
CA ASP A 100 1.73 -17.96 -12.07
C ASP A 100 0.92 -18.07 -10.76
N GLN A 101 1.21 -19.09 -9.94
CA GLN A 101 0.50 -19.29 -8.67
C GLN A 101 0.67 -18.12 -7.70
N ASN A 102 1.73 -17.33 -7.85
CA ASN A 102 2.13 -16.28 -6.91
C ASN A 102 2.00 -14.87 -7.51
N GLY A 103 1.32 -14.73 -8.65
CA GLY A 103 1.06 -13.44 -9.30
C GLY A 103 1.24 -13.46 -10.82
N TYR A 104 1.85 -12.40 -11.35
CA TYR A 104 1.91 -12.11 -12.77
C TYR A 104 3.34 -11.77 -13.19
N ARG A 105 3.80 -12.35 -14.30
CA ARG A 105 5.02 -11.96 -15.00
C ARG A 105 4.64 -11.16 -16.24
N LEU A 106 5.39 -10.10 -16.47
CA LEU A 106 5.14 -9.06 -17.47
C LEU A 106 6.44 -8.84 -18.25
N SER A 107 6.32 -8.49 -19.52
CA SER A 107 7.45 -8.03 -20.33
C SER A 107 7.14 -6.65 -20.92
N PHE A 108 7.99 -5.68 -20.62
CA PHE A 108 7.91 -4.32 -21.14
C PHE A 108 9.10 -4.08 -22.07
N GLY A 109 8.88 -4.11 -23.39
CA GLY A 109 9.94 -3.89 -24.38
C GLY A 109 11.13 -4.85 -24.21
N GLY A 110 10.85 -6.13 -23.92
CA GLY A 110 11.88 -7.15 -23.69
C GLY A 110 12.46 -7.17 -22.27
N ARG A 111 12.06 -6.24 -21.39
CA ARG A 111 12.53 -6.21 -19.99
C ARG A 111 11.50 -6.83 -19.04
N PRO A 112 11.90 -7.76 -18.16
CA PRO A 112 10.97 -8.45 -17.28
C PRO A 112 10.52 -7.56 -16.12
N ALA A 113 9.25 -7.70 -15.77
CA ALA A 113 8.64 -7.17 -14.56
C ALA A 113 7.69 -8.21 -13.97
N SER A 114 7.40 -8.11 -12.68
CA SER A 114 6.48 -9.02 -12.02
C SER A 114 5.66 -8.31 -10.95
N ILE A 115 4.42 -8.77 -10.81
CA ILE A 115 3.52 -8.45 -9.70
C ILE A 115 3.43 -9.73 -8.89
N ARG A 116 3.93 -9.71 -7.65
CA ARG A 116 3.69 -10.81 -6.72
C ARG A 116 2.45 -10.51 -5.90
N PHE A 117 1.65 -11.54 -5.70
CA PHE A 117 0.43 -11.50 -4.94
C PHE A 117 0.56 -12.47 -3.76
N ARG A 118 0.37 -11.95 -2.55
CA ARG A 118 0.39 -12.75 -1.33
C ARG A 118 -0.84 -12.43 -0.50
N GLN A 119 -1.61 -13.44 -0.16
CA GLN A 119 -2.63 -13.33 0.86
C GLN A 119 -1.97 -13.32 2.25
N ILE A 120 -2.28 -12.31 3.05
CA ILE A 120 -1.80 -12.21 4.43
C ILE A 120 -2.88 -12.75 5.38
N ALA A 121 -4.13 -12.37 5.14
CA ALA A 121 -5.31 -12.83 5.87
C ALA A 121 -6.52 -12.87 4.94
N PRO A 122 -7.64 -13.51 5.31
CA PRO A 122 -8.90 -13.42 4.56
C PRO A 122 -9.28 -11.97 4.28
N GLY A 123 -9.48 -11.62 3.01
CA GLY A 123 -9.80 -10.25 2.60
C GLY A 123 -8.63 -9.25 2.61
N PHE A 124 -7.41 -9.69 2.94
CA PHE A 124 -6.22 -8.84 3.03
C PHE A 124 -5.05 -9.38 2.21
N PHE A 125 -4.61 -8.57 1.24
CA PHE A 125 -3.60 -8.96 0.27
C PHE A 125 -2.47 -7.95 0.17
N ALA A 126 -1.26 -8.46 -0.05
CA ALA A 126 -0.08 -7.69 -0.41
C ALA A 126 0.27 -7.92 -1.88
N LEU A 127 0.41 -6.82 -2.61
CA LEU A 127 0.88 -6.78 -3.99
C LEU A 127 2.28 -6.16 -4.01
N THR A 128 3.27 -6.90 -4.49
CA THR A 128 4.65 -6.42 -4.57
C THR A 128 5.08 -6.31 -6.03
N PHE A 129 5.68 -5.18 -6.40
CA PHE A 129 6.11 -4.91 -7.78
C PHE A 129 7.63 -5.09 -7.86
N ARG A 130 8.12 -5.98 -8.74
CA ARG A 130 9.56 -6.22 -8.94
C ARG A 130 9.94 -6.13 -10.42
N GLY A 131 11.20 -5.83 -10.70
CA GLY A 131 11.75 -5.70 -12.05
C GLY A 131 11.56 -4.30 -12.63
N ASN A 132 11.59 -4.18 -13.97
CA ASN A 132 11.64 -2.88 -14.61
C ASN A 132 10.25 -2.22 -14.77
N TRP A 133 9.81 -1.54 -13.73
CA TRP A 133 8.59 -0.72 -13.74
C TRP A 133 8.81 0.74 -14.18
N GLN A 134 10.05 1.12 -14.49
CA GLN A 134 10.39 2.49 -14.86
C GLN A 134 10.21 2.78 -16.35
N ASP A 135 10.03 1.75 -17.17
CA ASP A 135 9.65 1.90 -18.58
C ASP A 135 8.29 2.61 -18.71
N ASN A 136 8.06 3.30 -19.84
CA ASN A 136 6.82 4.05 -20.08
C ASN A 136 5.58 3.16 -19.97
N ARG A 137 5.62 1.95 -20.55
CA ARG A 137 4.50 0.99 -20.44
C ARG A 137 4.33 0.49 -19.02
N GLY A 138 5.43 0.23 -18.30
CA GLY A 138 5.42 -0.14 -16.88
C GLY A 138 4.79 0.94 -15.98
N LYS A 139 5.17 2.20 -16.19
CA LYS A 139 4.59 3.36 -15.49
C LYS A 139 3.08 3.50 -15.75
N VAL A 140 2.65 3.31 -17.00
CA VAL A 140 1.22 3.37 -17.37
C VAL A 140 0.44 2.22 -16.72
N ALA A 141 0.94 0.98 -16.82
CA ALA A 141 0.34 -0.18 -16.17
C ALA A 141 0.18 0.06 -14.66
N LEU A 142 1.22 0.56 -14.00
CA LEU A 142 1.20 0.88 -12.58
C LEU A 142 0.19 2.01 -12.27
N ARG A 143 0.04 3.03 -13.12
CA ARG A 143 -1.02 4.06 -12.97
C ARG A 143 -2.43 3.48 -13.12
N PHE A 144 -2.65 2.54 -14.03
CA PHE A 144 -3.96 1.88 -14.18
C PHE A 144 -4.27 1.00 -12.98
N LEU A 145 -3.33 0.18 -12.54
CA LEU A 145 -3.47 -0.65 -11.34
C LEU A 145 -3.74 0.19 -10.08
N ARG A 146 -3.15 1.39 -9.98
CA ARG A 146 -3.44 2.35 -8.90
C ARG A 146 -4.90 2.80 -8.83
N LYS A 147 -5.69 2.61 -9.89
CA LYS A 147 -7.13 2.91 -9.91
C LYS A 147 -7.98 1.70 -9.48
N TYR A 148 -7.39 0.62 -8.98
CA TYR A 148 -8.14 -0.56 -8.55
C TYR A 148 -8.98 -0.33 -7.30
N GLY A 149 -8.36 0.18 -6.26
CA GLY A 149 -9.03 0.47 -5.01
C GLY A 149 -9.16 1.97 -4.82
N GLU A 150 -10.12 2.35 -3.99
CA GLU A 150 -10.14 3.69 -3.44
C GLU A 150 -8.93 3.83 -2.51
N PRO A 151 -8.18 4.94 -2.60
CA PRO A 151 -7.08 5.15 -1.67
C PRO A 151 -7.66 5.30 -0.25
N LEU A 152 -7.04 4.63 0.73
CA LEU A 152 -7.46 4.73 2.14
C LEU A 152 -7.53 6.18 2.62
N PHE A 153 -6.57 6.99 2.17
CA PHE A 153 -6.54 8.42 2.41
C PHE A 153 -6.97 9.16 1.14
N PRO A 154 -7.93 10.11 1.24
CA PRO A 154 -8.27 10.96 0.10
C PRO A 154 -7.00 11.68 -0.37
N ARG A 155 -6.73 11.64 -1.68
CA ARG A 155 -5.66 12.49 -2.22
C ARG A 155 -6.15 13.93 -2.07
N PRO A 156 -5.41 14.82 -1.40
CA PRO A 156 -5.74 16.23 -1.46
C PRO A 156 -5.70 16.63 -2.94
N ARG A 157 -6.86 17.00 -3.50
CA ARG A 157 -6.93 17.62 -4.82
C ARG A 157 -6.47 19.07 -4.62
N LEU A 158 -5.16 19.26 -4.47
CA LEU A 158 -4.59 20.59 -4.63
C LEU A 158 -4.76 20.94 -6.11
N ARG A 159 -5.78 21.74 -6.42
CA ARG A 159 -5.83 22.48 -7.68
C ARG A 159 -4.68 23.49 -7.59
N VAL A 160 -3.61 23.24 -8.35
CA VAL A 160 -2.60 24.26 -8.68
C VAL A 160 -3.09 24.95 -9.93
#